data_AF-A0A017TB12-F1
#
_entry.id   AF-A0A017TB12-F1
#
_cell.length_a   1.000
_cell.length_b   1.000
_cell.length_c   1.000
_cell.angle_alpha   90.00
_cell.angle_beta   90.00
_cell.angle_gamma   90.00
#
_symmetry.space_group_name_H-M   'P 1'
#
loop_
_entity.id
_entity.type
_entity.pdbx_description
1 polymer ?
#
loop_
_entity_poly.entity_id
_entity_poly.type
_entity_poly.pdbx_seq_one_letter_code
_entity_poly.pdbx_strand_id
1 'polypeptide(L)'
;MEAVLWIDRTGAPWRDLPGEFGPWKTTYNRFNGWSKSGKWLRLLKAMQTDVDKEWVSIDTTVVRAHQHAAGAKGGARGRALVDLAEASQPRFI
;
A
#
# COMPACT_ATOMS: atom_id res chain seq x y z
N MET A 1 10.24 3.10 17.55
CA MET A 1 9.75 4.35 16.91
C MET A 1 10.86 4.92 16.05
N GLU A 2 12.06 5.09 16.61
CA GLU A 2 13.29 5.49 15.90
C GLU A 2 13.48 4.87 14.51
N ALA A 3 13.31 3.54 14.37
CA ALA A 3 13.43 2.85 13.09
C ALA A 3 12.49 3.38 11.98
N VAL A 4 11.25 3.74 12.34
CA VAL A 4 10.27 4.29 11.39
C VAL A 4 10.61 5.73 11.06
N LEU A 5 11.02 6.53 12.06
CA LEU A 5 11.42 7.93 11.87
C LEU A 5 12.70 8.04 11.03
N TRP A 6 13.63 7.10 11.19
CA TRP A 6 14.82 7.03 10.38
C TRP A 6 14.48 6.78 8.91
N ILE A 7 13.57 5.83 8.62
CA ILE A 7 13.10 5.57 7.25
C ILE A 7 12.35 6.76 6.67
N ASP A 8 11.48 7.41 7.47
CA ASP A 8 10.72 8.59 7.05
C ASP A 8 11.64 9.76 6.70
N ARG A 9 12.69 9.98 7.50
CA ARG A 9 13.68 11.03 7.28
C ARG A 9 14.59 10.77 6.10
N THR A 10 15.01 9.53 5.87
CA THR A 10 16.01 9.20 4.84
C THR A 10 15.40 8.77 3.51
N GLY A 11 14.15 8.31 3.52
CA GLY A 11 13.50 7.68 2.35
C GLY A 11 14.16 6.37 1.91
N ALA A 12 15.07 5.81 2.70
CA ALA A 12 15.81 4.62 2.33
C ALA A 12 14.87 3.40 2.19
N PRO A 13 15.19 2.44 1.30
CA PRO A 13 14.45 1.19 1.22
C PRO A 13 14.41 0.50 2.58
N TRP A 14 13.28 -0.11 2.93
CA TRP A 14 13.12 -0.83 4.21
C TRP A 14 14.21 -1.88 4.47
N ARG A 15 14.72 -2.51 3.41
CA ARG A 15 15.78 -3.54 3.52
C ARG A 15 17.13 -2.98 3.95
N ASP A 16 17.33 -1.66 3.80
CA ASP A 16 18.56 -0.97 4.11
C ASP A 16 18.53 -0.36 5.52
N LEU A 17 17.50 -0.70 6.33
CA LEU A 17 17.41 -0.27 7.72
C LEU A 17 18.66 -0.73 8.49
N PRO A 18 19.39 0.18 9.17
CA PRO A 18 20.54 -0.17 9.98
C PRO A 18 20.19 -1.21 11.05
N GLY A 19 21.07 -2.19 11.25
CA GLY A 19 20.82 -3.31 12.17
C GLY A 19 20.64 -2.89 13.63
N GLU A 20 21.17 -1.73 14.03
CA GLU A 20 20.96 -1.12 15.35
C GLU A 20 19.48 -0.84 15.67
N PHE A 21 18.64 -0.68 14.64
CA PHE A 21 17.20 -0.49 14.78
C PHE A 21 16.41 -1.81 14.82
N GLY A 22 17.09 -2.95 14.67
CA GLY A 22 16.52 -4.28 14.65
C GLY A 22 15.96 -4.72 13.29
N PRO A 23 15.22 -5.85 13.24
CA PRO A 23 14.80 -6.46 11.98
C PRO A 23 13.82 -5.59 11.20
N TRP A 24 14.17 -5.26 9.94
CA TRP A 24 13.34 -4.41 9.09
C TRP A 24 11.90 -4.90 8.90
N LYS A 25 11.68 -6.23 8.85
CA LYS A 25 10.34 -6.82 8.70
C LYS A 25 9.43 -6.46 9.86
N THR A 26 9.95 -6.47 11.08
CA THR A 26 9.20 -6.14 12.29
C THR A 26 8.81 -4.66 12.28
N THR A 27 9.75 -3.79 11.91
CA THR A 27 9.51 -2.35 11.76
C THR A 27 8.46 -2.07 10.70
N TYR A 28 8.60 -2.67 9.51
CA TYR A 28 7.64 -2.53 8.42
C TYR A 28 6.25 -3.03 8.80
N ASN A 29 6.14 -4.20 9.44
CA ASN A 29 4.85 -4.75 9.87
C ASN A 29 4.14 -3.83 10.86
N ARG A 30 4.88 -3.24 11.80
CA ARG A 30 4.34 -2.25 12.74
C ARG A 30 3.89 -0.98 12.01
N PHE A 31 4.72 -0.44 11.13
CA PHE A 31 4.38 0.71 10.28
C PHE A 31 3.09 0.45 9.50
N ASN A 32 3.02 -0.67 8.78
CA ASN A 32 1.87 -1.07 7.99
C ASN A 32 0.60 -1.27 8.85
N GLY A 33 0.74 -1.89 10.03
CA GLY A 33 -0.37 -2.03 10.97
C GLY A 33 -0.93 -0.67 11.41
N TRP A 34 -0.06 0.31 11.64
CA TRP A 34 -0.48 1.67 11.97
C TRP A 34 -1.15 2.40 10.81
N SER A 35 -0.63 2.24 9.59
CA SER A 35 -1.26 2.74 8.37
C SER A 35 -2.67 2.18 8.20
N LYS A 36 -2.83 0.86 8.31
CA LYS A 36 -4.14 0.20 8.22
C LYS A 36 -5.11 0.65 9.31
N SER A 37 -4.62 0.87 10.53
CA SER A 37 -5.44 1.36 11.64
C SER A 37 -5.72 2.88 11.61
N GLY A 38 -5.24 3.60 10.58
CA GLY A 38 -5.41 5.05 10.42
C GLY A 38 -4.67 5.89 11.47
N LYS A 39 -3.70 5.33 12.20
CA LYS A 39 -2.96 6.04 13.25
C LYS A 39 -2.17 7.21 12.67
N TRP A 40 -1.55 7.04 11.50
CA TRP A 40 -0.82 8.10 10.81
C TRP A 40 -1.72 9.28 10.45
N LEU A 41 -2.91 9.01 9.92
CA LEU A 41 -3.87 10.06 9.58
C LEU A 41 -4.31 10.85 10.82
N ARG A 42 -4.57 10.16 11.93
CA ARG A 42 -4.93 10.82 13.19
C ARG A 42 -3.80 11.67 13.74
N LEU A 43 -2.56 11.18 13.69
CA LEU A 43 -1.38 11.92 14.10
C LEU A 43 -1.22 13.19 13.25
N LEU A 44 -1.25 13.06 11.92
CA LEU A 44 -1.14 14.19 11.01
C LEU A 44 -2.24 15.24 11.27
N LYS A 45 -3.49 14.80 11.45
CA LYS A 45 -4.60 15.69 11.76
C LYS A 45 -4.43 16.42 13.09
N ALA A 46 -3.85 15.76 14.10
CA ALA A 46 -3.55 16.39 15.39
C ALA A 46 -2.42 17.42 15.29
N MET A 47 -1.47 17.24 14.35
CA MET A 47 -0.38 18.18 14.11
C MET A 47 -0.78 19.37 13.22
N GLN A 48 -1.91 19.29 12.53
CA GLN A 48 -2.42 20.35 11.64
C GLN A 48 -3.09 21.53 12.36
N THR A 49 -2.98 21.64 13.68
CA THR A 49 -3.69 22.66 14.48
C THR A 49 -3.21 24.09 14.27
N ASP A 50 -1.98 24.29 13.76
CA ASP A 50 -1.37 25.63 13.62
C ASP A 50 -0.66 25.79 12.26
N VAL A 51 -1.28 25.27 11.19
CA VAL A 51 -0.80 25.52 9.83
C VAL A 51 -1.15 26.96 9.47
N ASP A 52 -0.14 27.82 9.45
CA ASP A 52 -0.21 29.11 8.80
C ASP A 52 -0.50 28.89 7.30
N LYS A 53 -1.73 29.20 6.89
CA LYS A 53 -2.22 29.00 5.53
C LYS A 53 -1.80 30.12 4.59
N GLU A 54 -1.05 31.11 5.06
CA GLU A 54 -0.58 32.22 4.24
C GLU A 54 0.31 31.73 3.09
N TRP A 55 1.03 30.62 3.29
CA TRP A 55 1.87 29.98 2.27
C TRP A 55 1.74 28.45 2.27
N VAL A 56 0.77 27.92 1.52
CA VAL A 56 0.64 26.48 1.26
C VAL A 56 1.34 26.13 -0.06
N SER A 57 2.55 25.56 0.00
CA SER A 57 3.18 24.92 -1.15
C SER A 57 2.81 23.43 -1.19
N ILE A 58 2.20 22.98 -2.28
CA ILE A 58 1.91 21.55 -2.51
C ILE A 58 2.87 21.06 -3.60
N ASP A 59 3.90 20.32 -3.21
CA ASP A 59 4.78 19.65 -4.17
C ASP A 59 4.11 18.37 -4.67
N THR A 60 3.45 18.43 -5.84
CA THR A 60 2.90 17.24 -6.51
C THR A 60 3.99 16.61 -7.38
N THR A 61 4.31 15.32 -7.19
CA THR A 61 5.13 14.55 -8.13
C THR A 61 4.21 13.74 -9.05
N VAL A 62 4.11 14.13 -10.32
CA VAL A 62 3.41 13.34 -11.35
C VAL A 62 4.40 12.39 -12.01
N VAL A 63 4.21 11.08 -11.81
CA VAL A 63 4.92 10.04 -12.57
C VAL A 63 4.04 9.63 -13.75
N ARG A 64 4.44 9.94 -14.98
CA ARG A 64 3.76 9.39 -16.18
C ARG A 64 4.04 7.90 -16.27
N ALA A 65 2.98 7.10 -16.29
CA ALA A 65 3.10 5.70 -16.65
C ALA A 65 3.55 5.59 -18.12
N HIS A 66 4.43 4.63 -18.41
CA HIS A 66 4.79 4.31 -19.79
C HIS A 66 3.55 3.81 -20.54
N GLN A 67 3.41 4.12 -21.83
CA GLN A 67 2.23 3.74 -22.62
C GLN A 67 1.95 2.22 -22.63
N HIS A 68 2.97 1.40 -22.36
CA HIS A 68 2.86 -0.06 -22.23
C HIS A 68 2.48 -0.55 -20.81
N ALA A 69 2.25 0.36 -19.85
CA ALA A 69 1.78 0.02 -18.50
C ALA A 69 0.27 -0.29 -18.45
N ALA A 70 -0.46 -0.06 -19.55
CA ALA A 70 -1.82 -0.56 -19.70
C ALA A 70 -1.77 -2.09 -19.78
N GLY A 71 -2.12 -2.76 -18.68
CA GLY A 71 -2.23 -4.21 -18.64
C GLY A 71 -3.25 -4.73 -19.67
N ALA A 72 -3.18 -6.03 -19.98
CA ALA A 72 -4.14 -6.68 -20.86
C ALA A 72 -5.58 -6.55 -20.33
N LYS A 73 -6.54 -6.37 -21.23
CA LYS A 73 -7.97 -6.35 -20.92
C LYS A 73 -8.32 -7.66 -20.21
N GLY A 74 -8.58 -7.61 -18.90
CA GLY A 74 -8.99 -8.77 -18.11
C GLY A 74 -10.32 -9.32 -18.66
N GLY A 75 -10.23 -10.33 -19.50
CA GLY A 75 -11.38 -11.14 -19.91
C GLY A 75 -11.96 -11.87 -18.70
N ALA A 76 -13.29 -11.96 -18.64
CA ALA A 76 -14.06 -12.41 -17.49
C ALA A 76 -13.56 -13.73 -16.86
N ARG A 77 -12.73 -13.63 -15.81
CA ARG A 77 -12.45 -14.73 -14.87
C ARG A 77 -13.65 -14.95 -13.93
N GLY A 78 -14.80 -15.23 -14.51
CA GLY A 78 -16.04 -15.42 -13.77
C GLY A 78 -17.11 -16.26 -14.44
N ARG A 79 -16.84 -16.89 -15.61
CA ARG A 79 -17.84 -17.74 -16.28
C ARG A 79 -17.38 -19.17 -16.59
N ALA A 80 -16.07 -19.47 -16.55
CA ALA A 80 -15.59 -20.82 -16.82
C ALA A 80 -15.79 -21.84 -15.67
N LEU A 81 -16.09 -21.39 -14.44
CA LEU A 81 -16.32 -22.30 -13.31
C LEU A 81 -17.78 -22.76 -13.19
N VAL A 82 -18.73 -22.06 -13.82
CA VAL A 82 -20.15 -22.41 -13.78
C VAL A 82 -20.45 -23.50 -14.82
N ASP A 83 -19.87 -23.37 -16.02
CA ASP A 83 -20.12 -24.29 -17.14
C ASP A 83 -19.53 -25.71 -16.90
N LEU A 84 -18.41 -25.82 -16.15
CA LEU A 84 -17.81 -27.13 -15.84
C LEU A 84 -18.59 -27.92 -14.77
N ALA A 85 -19.30 -27.23 -13.89
CA ALA A 85 -20.13 -27.84 -12.84
C ALA A 85 -21.47 -28.35 -13.40
N GLU A 86 -21.98 -27.73 -14.47
CA GLU A 86 -23.23 -28.15 -15.13
C GLU A 86 -23.02 -29.39 -16.02
N ALA A 87 -21.83 -29.56 -16.60
CA ALA A 87 -21.47 -30.72 -17.44
C ALA A 87 -21.16 -32.00 -16.65
N SER A 88 -21.14 -31.96 -15.32
CA SER A 88 -20.79 -33.09 -14.45
C SER A 88 -21.92 -33.46 -13.47
N GLN A 89 -23.15 -33.58 -13.97
CA GLN A 89 -24.17 -34.36 -13.24
C GLN A 89 -24.23 -35.79 -13.78
N PRO A 90 -23.93 -36.82 -12.95
CA PRO A 90 -24.09 -38.21 -13.36
C PRO A 90 -25.58 -38.54 -13.49
N ARG A 91 -25.97 -39.05 -14.67
CA ARG A 91 -27.28 -39.66 -14.91
C ARG A 91 -27.33 -40.99 -14.15
N PHE A 92 -28.06 -41.06 -13.05
CA PHE A 92 -28.44 -42.34 -12.46
C PHE A 92 -29.55 -42.97 -13.30
N ILE A 93 -29.25 -44.11 -13.92
CA ILE A 93 -30.21 -45.16 -14.28
C ILE A 93 -29.61 -46.45 -13.72
#